data_AF-A0A1I8NBX2-F1
#
_entry.id   AF-A0A1I8NBX2-F1
#
_cell.length_a   1.000
_cell.length_b   1.000
_cell.length_c   1.000
_cell.angle_alpha   90.00
_cell.angle_beta   90.00
_cell.angle_gamma   90.00
#
_symmetry.space_group_name_H-M   'P 1'
#
loop_
_entity.id
_entity.type
_entity.pdbx_description
1 polymer ?
#
loop_
_entity_poly.entity_id
_entity_poly.type
_entity_poly.pdbx_seq_one_letter_code
_entity_poly.pdbx_strand_id
1 'polypeptide(L)'
;MHFLKIVFIIVTAAALTKAKTFAEVTHNKCRRMYGLSDNETTTMTNLLATIPNDIDVRYKCYMHCIMIGWGHLDEDGRFRIEWIKEDQHLSEDHLKVLENCIERHNGIDDQCEYVFTTTICAMEGYKDLE
;
A
#
# COMPACT_ATOMS: atom_id res chain seq x y z
N MET A 1 -10.89 -11.40 -47.17
CA MET A 1 -9.74 -11.31 -46.22
C MET A 1 -9.81 -9.95 -45.53
N HIS A 2 -9.47 -9.92 -44.23
CA HIS A 2 -9.56 -8.81 -43.26
C HIS A 2 -10.85 -8.71 -42.40
N PHE A 3 -11.00 -9.66 -41.46
CA PHE A 3 -11.84 -9.53 -40.25
C PHE A 3 -11.05 -9.90 -38.98
N LEU A 4 -9.80 -9.46 -38.88
CA LEU A 4 -9.04 -9.48 -37.62
C LEU A 4 -8.64 -8.05 -37.27
N LYS A 5 -8.73 -7.72 -35.97
CA LYS A 5 -8.21 -6.54 -35.26
C LYS A 5 -9.23 -5.56 -34.69
N ILE A 6 -10.25 -6.01 -33.94
CA ILE A 6 -10.74 -5.23 -32.78
C ILE A 6 -11.21 -6.20 -31.70
N VAL A 7 -10.27 -6.86 -31.02
CA VAL A 7 -10.50 -7.44 -29.70
C VAL A 7 -9.56 -6.70 -28.76
N PHE A 8 -9.92 -5.48 -28.39
CA PHE A 8 -9.24 -4.74 -27.34
C PHE A 8 -10.29 -4.09 -26.45
N ILE A 9 -10.44 -4.69 -25.26
CA ILE A 9 -10.73 -4.04 -23.99
C ILE A 9 -12.16 -3.49 -23.85
N ILE A 10 -13.12 -4.40 -23.65
CA ILE A 10 -14.25 -4.11 -22.76
C ILE A 10 -13.78 -4.45 -21.34
N VAL A 11 -12.94 -3.59 -20.75
CA VAL A 11 -12.82 -3.56 -19.29
C VAL A 11 -14.17 -3.03 -18.81
N THR A 12 -15.03 -3.96 -18.41
CA THR A 12 -16.37 -3.65 -17.96
C THR A 12 -16.29 -2.65 -16.81
N ALA A 13 -17.09 -1.58 -16.88
CA ALA A 13 -17.23 -0.59 -15.80
C ALA A 13 -17.50 -1.24 -14.42
N ALA A 14 -18.01 -2.48 -14.40
CA ALA A 14 -18.21 -3.29 -13.21
C ALA A 14 -16.92 -3.66 -12.44
N ALA A 15 -15.77 -3.79 -13.11
CA ALA A 15 -14.50 -4.03 -12.43
C ALA A 15 -13.99 -2.76 -11.73
N LEU A 16 -14.15 -1.60 -12.39
CA LEU A 16 -13.78 -0.29 -11.83
C LEU A 16 -14.68 0.11 -10.65
N THR A 17 -15.98 -0.18 -10.70
CA THR A 17 -16.87 0.07 -9.56
C THR A 17 -16.48 -0.81 -8.36
N LYS A 18 -16.18 -2.09 -8.56
CA LYS A 18 -15.76 -3.01 -7.48
C LYS A 18 -14.47 -2.59 -6.79
N ALA A 19 -13.42 -2.20 -7.55
CA ALA A 19 -12.14 -1.78 -6.99
C ALA A 19 -12.26 -0.50 -6.13
N LYS A 20 -12.99 0.50 -6.64
CA LYS A 20 -13.25 1.74 -5.90
C LYS A 20 -14.04 1.47 -4.60
N THR A 21 -15.01 0.56 -4.67
CA THR A 21 -15.81 0.16 -3.50
C THR A 21 -14.95 -0.60 -2.48
N PHE A 22 -14.03 -1.45 -2.92
CA PHE A 22 -13.17 -2.24 -2.05
C PHE A 22 -12.16 -1.38 -1.26
N ALA A 23 -11.50 -0.44 -1.95
CA ALA A 23 -10.59 0.51 -1.30
C ALA A 23 -11.33 1.38 -0.27
N GLU A 24 -12.51 1.88 -0.62
CA GLU A 24 -13.35 2.69 0.27
C GLU A 24 -13.88 1.90 1.48
N VAL A 25 -14.29 0.65 1.28
CA VAL A 25 -14.73 -0.24 2.37
C VAL A 25 -13.57 -0.55 3.32
N THR A 26 -12.40 -0.89 2.78
CA THR A 26 -11.19 -1.20 3.57
C THR A 26 -10.73 0.03 4.36
N HIS A 27 -10.68 1.19 3.70
CA HIS A 27 -10.38 2.48 4.32
C HIS A 27 -11.30 2.77 5.51
N ASN A 28 -12.61 2.74 5.29
CA ASN A 28 -13.60 3.02 6.32
C ASN A 28 -13.53 2.03 7.49
N LYS A 29 -13.27 0.74 7.21
CA LYS A 29 -13.09 -0.28 8.24
C LYS A 29 -11.87 0.01 9.10
N CYS A 30 -10.70 0.18 8.48
CA CYS A 30 -9.43 0.39 9.19
C CYS A 30 -9.46 1.70 9.98
N ARG A 31 -9.99 2.76 9.38
CA ARG A 31 -10.13 4.07 10.05
C ARG A 31 -10.95 3.96 11.34
N ARG A 32 -12.13 3.33 11.26
CA ARG A 32 -13.00 3.14 12.43
C ARG A 32 -12.36 2.26 13.50
N MET A 33 -11.66 1.21 13.09
CA MET A 33 -10.98 0.28 14.01
C MET A 33 -9.96 1.00 14.90
N TYR A 34 -9.21 1.95 14.34
CA TYR A 34 -8.18 2.70 15.07
C TYR A 34 -8.63 4.10 15.52
N GLY A 35 -9.94 4.39 15.44
CA GLY A 35 -10.50 5.64 15.95
C GLY A 35 -9.95 6.90 15.27
N LEU A 36 -9.54 6.79 14.00
CA LEU A 36 -9.09 7.93 13.20
C LEU A 36 -10.31 8.65 12.61
N SER A 37 -10.31 9.97 12.57
CA SER A 37 -11.31 10.77 11.87
C SER A 37 -11.02 10.84 10.36
N ASP A 38 -12.00 11.25 9.56
CA ASP A 38 -11.80 11.37 8.11
C ASP A 38 -10.72 12.42 7.77
N ASN A 39 -10.58 13.49 8.59
CA ASN A 39 -9.56 14.52 8.38
C ASN A 39 -8.14 14.00 8.65
N GLU A 40 -8.00 13.14 9.66
CA GLU A 40 -6.75 12.51 10.09
C GLU A 40 -6.21 11.63 8.95
N THR A 41 -7.08 10.84 8.31
CA THR A 41 -6.67 9.95 7.21
C THR A 41 -6.56 10.64 5.84
N THR A 42 -7.27 11.75 5.60
CA THR A 42 -7.17 12.53 4.34
C THR A 42 -5.82 13.24 4.22
N THR A 43 -5.13 13.46 5.35
CA THR A 43 -3.86 14.22 5.42
C THR A 43 -2.62 13.38 5.03
N MET A 44 -2.79 12.09 4.73
CA MET A 44 -1.69 11.14 4.53
C MET A 44 -0.75 11.51 3.36
N THR A 45 -1.28 12.10 2.28
CA THR A 45 -0.47 12.56 1.13
C THR A 45 0.45 13.73 1.50
N ASN A 46 0.05 14.57 2.47
CA ASN A 46 0.87 15.69 2.95
C ASN A 46 1.82 15.27 4.07
N LEU A 47 1.45 14.28 4.88
CA LEU A 47 2.24 13.80 6.02
C LEU A 47 3.56 13.15 5.58
N LEU A 48 3.58 12.50 4.41
CA LEU A 48 4.76 11.86 3.83
C LEU A 48 5.84 12.86 3.38
N ALA A 49 5.51 14.15 3.26
CA ALA A 49 6.46 15.21 2.96
C ALA A 49 7.12 15.79 4.22
N THR A 50 6.57 15.54 5.42
CA THR A 50 6.99 16.17 6.67
C THR A 50 7.12 15.19 7.84
N ILE A 51 7.07 13.87 7.58
CA ILE A 51 6.92 12.77 8.55
C ILE A 51 7.50 13.16 9.92
N PRO A 52 6.64 13.54 10.87
CA PRO A 52 7.09 13.87 12.22
C PRO A 52 7.76 12.65 12.84
N ASN A 53 8.78 12.86 13.66
CA ASN A 53 9.42 11.76 14.40
C ASN A 53 8.47 11.05 15.39
N ASP A 54 7.27 11.60 15.66
CA ASP A 54 6.30 11.06 16.63
C ASP A 54 4.94 10.65 16.02
N ILE A 55 4.94 10.06 14.83
CA ILE A 55 3.69 9.57 14.23
C ILE A 55 2.90 8.70 15.21
N ASP A 56 1.66 9.11 15.45
CA ASP A 56 0.73 8.45 16.35
C ASP A 56 0.55 6.97 15.94
N VAL A 57 0.73 6.08 16.92
CA VAL A 57 0.66 4.62 16.76
C VAL A 57 -0.63 4.15 16.08
N ARG A 58 -1.75 4.87 16.26
CA ARG A 58 -3.03 4.56 15.59
C ARG A 58 -2.89 4.60 14.08
N TYR A 59 -2.06 5.49 13.55
CA TYR A 59 -1.80 5.58 12.11
C TYR A 59 -0.93 4.44 11.60
N LYS A 60 0.10 4.06 12.36
CA LYS A 60 0.95 2.92 12.02
C LYS A 60 0.10 1.66 11.87
N CYS A 61 -0.79 1.42 12.84
CA CYS A 61 -1.69 0.29 12.81
C CYS A 61 -2.81 0.40 11.78
N TYR A 62 -3.28 1.62 11.49
CA TYR A 62 -4.17 1.86 10.36
C TYR A 62 -3.52 1.43 9.04
N MET A 63 -2.25 1.79 8.80
CA MET A 63 -1.55 1.41 7.57
C MET A 63 -1.33 -0.10 7.47
N HIS A 64 -0.99 -0.76 8.58
CA HIS A 64 -0.97 -2.22 8.65
C HIS A 64 -2.32 -2.85 8.25
N CYS A 65 -3.45 -2.34 8.78
CA CYS A 65 -4.77 -2.83 8.41
C CYS A 65 -5.11 -2.63 6.92
N ILE A 66 -4.69 -1.49 6.34
CA ILE A 66 -4.87 -1.23 4.90
C ILE A 66 -4.10 -2.27 4.08
N MET A 67 -2.83 -2.52 4.43
CA MET A 67 -1.97 -3.47 3.70
C MET A 67 -2.46 -4.91 3.81
N ILE A 68 -3.02 -5.31 4.96
CA ILE A 68 -3.76 -6.58 5.08
C ILE A 68 -4.96 -6.59 4.15
N GLY A 69 -5.76 -5.53 4.19
CA GLY A 69 -6.98 -5.41 3.38
C GLY A 69 -6.70 -5.53 1.88
N TRP A 70 -5.60 -4.96 1.40
CA TRP A 70 -5.18 -5.08 0.00
C TRP A 70 -4.49 -6.40 -0.34
N GLY A 71 -4.24 -7.25 0.64
CA GLY A 71 -3.52 -8.50 0.42
C GLY A 71 -2.04 -8.28 0.16
N HIS A 72 -1.45 -7.18 0.60
CA HIS A 72 -0.02 -6.96 0.49
C HIS A 72 0.78 -7.62 1.61
N LEU A 73 0.12 -8.09 2.68
CA LEU A 73 0.76 -8.82 3.79
C LEU A 73 0.34 -10.29 3.87
N ASP A 74 1.28 -11.16 4.20
CA ASP A 74 1.08 -12.58 4.54
C ASP A 74 0.45 -12.78 5.93
N GLU A 75 0.28 -14.04 6.32
CA GLU A 75 -0.33 -14.43 7.60
C GLU A 75 0.51 -14.01 8.81
N ASP A 76 1.82 -13.81 8.61
CA ASP A 76 2.76 -13.33 9.62
C ASP A 76 2.85 -11.79 9.66
N GLY A 77 2.08 -11.10 8.81
CA GLY A 77 2.08 -9.64 8.69
C GLY A 77 3.30 -9.09 7.94
N ARG A 78 3.99 -9.92 7.13
CA ARG A 78 5.13 -9.54 6.30
C ARG A 78 4.70 -9.31 4.85
N PHE A 79 5.46 -8.49 4.13
CA PHE A 79 5.09 -8.08 2.77
C PHE A 79 5.22 -9.23 1.76
N ARG A 80 4.17 -9.44 0.95
CA ARG A 80 4.17 -10.33 -0.22
C ARG A 80 4.61 -9.57 -1.46
N ILE A 81 5.92 -9.59 -1.73
CA ILE A 81 6.55 -8.81 -2.81
C ILE A 81 5.93 -9.15 -4.17
N GLU A 82 5.66 -10.42 -4.43
CA GLU A 82 5.11 -10.89 -5.70
C GLU A 82 3.74 -10.27 -5.97
N TRP A 83 2.90 -10.15 -4.94
CA TRP A 83 1.56 -9.60 -5.08
C TRP A 83 1.60 -8.08 -5.23
N ILE A 84 2.53 -7.42 -4.53
CA ILE A 84 2.77 -5.98 -4.69
C ILE A 84 3.28 -5.68 -6.10
N LYS A 85 4.20 -6.49 -6.63
CA LYS A 85 4.71 -6.38 -8.00
C LYS A 85 3.57 -6.41 -9.02
N GLU A 86 2.68 -7.40 -8.89
CA GLU A 86 1.54 -7.59 -9.79
C GLU A 86 0.51 -6.46 -9.68
N ASP A 87 0.18 -6.03 -8.45
CA ASP A 87 -0.82 -4.99 -8.20
C ASP A 87 -0.34 -3.59 -8.63
N GLN A 88 0.88 -3.22 -8.23
CA GLN A 88 1.43 -1.87 -8.40
C GLN A 88 2.27 -1.69 -9.67
N HIS A 89 2.50 -2.76 -10.45
CA HIS A 89 3.30 -2.74 -11.68
C HIS A 89 4.71 -2.14 -11.46
N LEU A 90 5.34 -2.46 -10.33
CA LEU A 90 6.65 -1.94 -9.96
C LEU A 90 7.73 -2.36 -10.98
N SER A 91 8.62 -1.43 -11.34
CA SER A 91 9.82 -1.77 -12.11
C SER A 91 10.81 -2.58 -11.25
N GLU A 92 11.78 -3.23 -11.89
CA GLU A 92 12.82 -3.99 -11.17
C GLU A 92 13.61 -3.14 -10.17
N ASP A 93 13.82 -1.85 -10.43
CA ASP A 93 14.53 -0.97 -9.50
C ASP A 93 13.67 -0.58 -8.30
N HIS A 94 12.36 -0.36 -8.50
CA HIS A 94 11.41 -0.19 -7.39
C HIS A 94 11.32 -1.47 -6.53
N LEU A 95 11.33 -2.65 -7.15
CA LEU A 95 11.31 -3.91 -6.40
C LEU A 95 12.55 -4.08 -5.52
N LYS A 96 13.74 -3.78 -6.05
CA LYS A 96 14.98 -3.83 -5.25
C LYS A 96 14.92 -2.86 -4.06
N VAL A 97 14.37 -1.66 -4.26
CA VAL A 97 14.19 -0.71 -3.14
C VAL A 97 13.27 -1.31 -2.08
N LEU A 98 12.13 -1.88 -2.48
CA LEU A 98 11.21 -2.52 -1.55
C LEU A 98 11.86 -3.70 -0.80
N GLU A 99 12.56 -4.59 -1.51
CA GLU A 99 13.29 -5.73 -0.94
C GLU A 99 14.32 -5.27 0.10
N ASN A 100 15.14 -4.28 -0.24
CA ASN A 100 16.11 -3.70 0.69
C ASN A 100 15.44 -3.11 1.95
N CYS A 101 14.28 -2.47 1.78
CA CYS A 101 13.52 -1.92 2.91
C CYS A 101 12.87 -3.00 3.76
N ILE A 102 12.44 -4.12 3.19
CA ILE A 102 11.94 -5.28 3.92
C ILE A 102 13.08 -5.90 4.74
N GLU A 103 14.23 -6.16 4.11
CA GLU A 103 15.40 -6.76 4.78
C GLU A 103 15.87 -5.89 5.96
N ARG A 104 15.99 -4.58 5.76
CA ARG A 104 16.44 -3.62 6.78
C ARG A 104 15.58 -3.64 8.05
N HIS A 105 14.29 -3.95 7.92
CA HIS A 105 13.32 -3.87 9.01
C HIS A 105 12.79 -5.24 9.45
N ASN A 106 13.35 -6.35 8.96
CA ASN A 106 12.86 -7.70 9.25
C ASN A 106 12.84 -8.06 10.75
N GLY A 107 13.70 -7.43 11.55
CA GLY A 107 13.80 -7.63 13.00
C GLY A 107 12.79 -6.83 13.83
N ILE A 108 11.90 -6.07 13.19
CA ILE A 108 10.82 -5.38 13.90
C ILE A 108 9.68 -6.37 14.16
N ASP A 109 9.37 -6.58 15.44
CA ASP A 109 8.30 -7.50 15.91
C ASP A 109 6.92 -6.85 15.89
N ASP A 110 6.83 -5.55 16.19
CA ASP A 110 5.56 -4.82 16.13
C ASP A 110 5.13 -4.68 14.67
N GLN A 111 4.04 -5.33 14.29
CA GLN A 111 3.58 -5.38 12.89
C GLN A 111 3.12 -4.02 12.37
N CYS A 112 2.61 -3.14 13.25
CA CYS A 112 2.25 -1.78 12.87
C CYS A 112 3.50 -0.96 12.55
N GLU A 113 4.51 -1.05 13.42
CA GLU A 113 5.80 -0.39 13.23
C GLU A 113 6.49 -0.91 11.98
N TYR A 114 6.58 -2.24 11.83
CA TYR A 114 7.23 -2.88 10.69
C TYR A 114 6.65 -2.40 9.36
N VAL A 115 5.33 -2.51 9.19
CA VAL A 115 4.66 -2.06 7.96
C VAL A 115 4.90 -0.57 7.76
N PHE A 116 4.77 0.21 8.83
CA PHE A 116 4.95 1.65 8.76
C PHE A 116 6.36 2.02 8.28
N THR A 117 7.40 1.59 8.97
CA THR A 117 8.79 1.94 8.68
C THR A 117 9.23 1.40 7.32
N THR A 118 8.82 0.19 6.94
CA THR A 118 9.17 -0.38 5.64
C THR A 118 8.49 0.36 4.49
N THR A 119 7.21 0.75 4.63
CA THR A 119 6.54 1.57 3.61
C THR A 119 7.20 2.94 3.46
N ILE A 120 7.52 3.62 4.56
CA ILE A 120 8.22 4.92 4.49
C ILE A 120 9.57 4.78 3.78
N CYS A 121 10.38 3.78 4.17
CA CYS A 121 11.66 3.50 3.53
C CYS A 121 11.51 3.30 2.02
N ALA A 122 10.52 2.52 1.58
CA ALA A 122 10.29 2.26 0.17
C ALA A 122 9.89 3.55 -0.57
N MET A 123 8.99 4.34 0.01
CA MET A 123 8.55 5.62 -0.57
C MET A 123 9.68 6.63 -0.69
N GLU A 124 10.58 6.70 0.28
CA GLU A 124 11.78 7.53 0.21
C GLU A 124 12.72 7.04 -0.89
N GLY A 125 13.01 5.74 -0.93
CA GLY A 125 13.89 5.18 -1.95
C GLY A 125 13.32 5.29 -3.38
N TYR A 126 11.99 5.31 -3.55
CA TYR A 126 11.37 5.53 -4.86
C TYR A 126 11.57 6.96 -5.37
N LYS A 127 11.59 7.96 -4.48
CA LYS A 127 11.88 9.35 -4.87
C LYS A 127 13.29 9.53 -5.44
N ASP A 128 14.22 8.65 -5.08
CA ASP A 128 15.60 8.67 -5.59
C ASP A 128 15.72 8.01 -7.00
N LEU A 129 14.65 7.37 -7.49
CA LEU A 129 14.59 6.73 -8.80
C LEU A 129 13.90 7.58 -9.89
N GLU A 130 13.24 8.68 -9.51
CA GLU A 130 12.54 9.62 -10.40
C GLU A 130 13.46 10.75 -10.89
#